data_AF-A0AB39KX71-F1
#
_entry.id   AF-A0AB39KX71-F1
#
_cell.length_a   1.000
_cell.length_b   1.000
_cell.length_c   1.000
_cell.angle_alpha   90.00
_cell.angle_beta   90.00
_cell.angle_gamma   90.00
#
_symmetry.space_group_name_H-M   'P 1'
#
loop_
_entity.id
_entity.type
_entity.pdbx_description
1 polymer ?
#
loop_
_entity_poly.entity_id
_entity_poly.type
_entity_poly.pdbx_seq_one_letter_code
_entity_poly.pdbx_strand_id
1 'polypeptide(L)'
;MAFGVGMLARKYVANEAEWRRVSPLALIERASPDFPALYVSNGLYDAYGNYEGSRLLMQRAVERGVRAEWRPLYGGHCATDIASLASFLTDE
;
A
#
# COMPACT_ATOMS: atom_id res chain seq x y z
N MET A 1 -10.27 15.82 -6.19
CA MET A 1 -9.25 14.81 -6.58
C MET A 1 -9.83 13.41 -6.81
N ALA A 2 -10.69 12.90 -5.93
CA ALA A 2 -11.29 11.55 -6.08
C ALA A 2 -11.90 11.25 -7.47
N PHE A 3 -12.63 12.22 -8.07
CA PHE A 3 -13.23 12.05 -9.40
C PHE A 3 -12.19 11.90 -10.53
N GLY A 4 -11.07 12.63 -10.46
CA GLY A 4 -10.01 12.57 -11.47
C GLY A 4 -9.22 11.26 -11.42
N VAL A 5 -8.92 10.77 -10.21
CA VAL A 5 -8.27 9.46 -10.01
C VAL A 5 -9.18 8.33 -10.50
N GLY A 6 -10.49 8.40 -10.19
CA GLY A 6 -11.47 7.43 -10.69
C GLY A 6 -11.61 7.44 -12.22
N MET A 7 -11.58 8.62 -12.86
CA MET A 7 -11.61 8.74 -14.32
C MET A 7 -10.34 8.16 -14.97
N LEU A 8 -9.17 8.44 -14.40
CA LEU A 8 -7.90 7.86 -14.85
C LEU A 8 -7.87 6.35 -14.68
N ALA A 9 -8.34 5.82 -13.54
CA ALA A 9 -8.44 4.39 -13.31
C ALA A 9 -9.30 3.72 -14.39
N ARG A 10 -10.45 4.30 -14.77
CA ARG A 10 -11.33 3.78 -15.82
C ARG A 10 -10.72 3.80 -17.23
N LYS A 11 -9.61 4.50 -17.45
CA LYS A 11 -8.82 4.39 -18.69
C LYS A 11 -8.04 3.08 -18.76
N TYR A 12 -7.63 2.54 -17.60
CA TYR A 12 -6.76 1.37 -17.50
C TYR A 12 -7.49 0.11 -17.01
N VAL A 13 -8.66 0.25 -16.40
CA VAL A 13 -9.53 -0.86 -16.01
C VAL A 13 -10.95 -0.64 -16.52
N ALA A 14 -11.52 -1.64 -17.18
CA ALA A 14 -12.84 -1.56 -17.79
C ALA A 14 -13.98 -1.84 -16.78
N ASN A 15 -13.71 -2.64 -15.75
CA ASN A 15 -14.73 -3.08 -14.79
C ASN A 15 -14.12 -3.49 -13.43
N GLU A 16 -15.01 -3.80 -12.47
CA GLU A 16 -14.64 -4.18 -11.10
C GLU A 16 -13.85 -5.50 -11.05
N ALA A 17 -14.17 -6.47 -11.91
CA ALA A 17 -13.44 -7.74 -11.93
C ALA A 17 -11.99 -7.53 -12.35
N GLU A 18 -11.74 -6.64 -13.31
CA GLU A 18 -10.41 -6.25 -13.72
C GLU A 18 -9.69 -5.44 -12.64
N TRP A 19 -10.37 -4.49 -12.00
CA TRP A 19 -9.83 -3.73 -10.87
C TRP A 19 -9.36 -4.66 -9.73
N ARG A 20 -10.18 -5.63 -9.34
CA ARG A 20 -9.84 -6.60 -8.28
C ARG A 20 -8.66 -7.51 -8.63
N ARG A 21 -8.35 -7.71 -9.92
CA ARG A 21 -7.17 -8.50 -10.32
C ARG A 21 -5.86 -7.78 -10.08
N VAL A 22 -5.88 -6.45 -10.08
CA VAL A 22 -4.66 -5.61 -9.93
C VAL A 22 -4.61 -4.86 -8.61
N SER A 23 -5.72 -4.79 -7.88
CA SER A 23 -5.80 -4.11 -6.59
C SER A 23 -4.93 -4.80 -5.53
N PRO A 24 -3.96 -4.11 -4.91
CA PRO A 24 -3.18 -4.66 -3.80
C PRO A 24 -4.05 -5.17 -2.65
N LEU A 25 -5.16 -4.48 -2.37
CA LEU A 25 -6.12 -4.87 -1.33
C LEU A 25 -6.86 -6.17 -1.64
N ALA A 26 -7.07 -6.51 -2.91
CA ALA A 26 -7.65 -7.78 -3.30
C ALA A 26 -6.60 -8.90 -3.40
N LEU A 27 -5.37 -8.55 -3.76
CA LEU A 27 -4.26 -9.49 -3.91
C LEU A 27 -3.74 -9.98 -2.55
N ILE A 28 -3.65 -9.10 -1.55
CA ILE A 28 -3.17 -9.45 -0.20
C ILE A 28 -4.06 -10.51 0.48
N GLU A 29 -5.33 -10.60 0.10
CA GLU A 29 -6.26 -11.62 0.59
C GLU A 29 -5.90 -13.05 0.17
N ARG A 30 -4.88 -13.23 -0.67
CA ARG A 30 -4.36 -14.54 -1.07
C ARG A 30 -3.00 -14.84 -0.45
N ALA A 31 -2.44 -13.91 0.32
CA ALA A 31 -1.15 -14.09 0.97
C ALA A 31 -1.22 -15.16 2.07
N SER A 32 -0.08 -15.83 2.25
CA SER A 32 0.22 -16.73 3.35
C SER A 32 1.41 -16.18 4.15
N PRO A 33 1.79 -16.78 5.29
CA PRO A 33 2.99 -16.39 6.03
C PRO A 33 4.29 -16.43 5.21
N ASP A 34 4.35 -17.23 4.14
CA ASP A 34 5.52 -17.36 3.26
C ASP A 34 5.62 -16.23 2.22
N PHE A 35 4.66 -15.30 2.23
CA PHE A 35 4.63 -14.17 1.32
C PHE A 35 5.81 -13.21 1.59
N PRO A 36 6.37 -12.56 0.55
CA PRO A 36 7.45 -11.59 0.73
C PRO A 36 7.09 -10.53 1.78
N ALA A 37 8.08 -10.16 2.59
CA ALA A 37 7.90 -9.10 3.58
C ALA A 37 7.49 -7.80 2.89
N LEU A 38 6.62 -7.03 3.54
CA LEU A 38 6.11 -5.75 3.03
C LEU A 38 6.61 -4.60 3.88
N TYR A 39 7.10 -3.55 3.23
CA TYR A 39 7.39 -2.27 3.85
C TYR A 39 6.56 -1.19 3.16
N VAL A 40 5.87 -0.37 3.93
CA VAL A 40 5.17 0.80 3.41
C VAL A 40 5.37 1.99 4.34
N SER A 41 5.92 3.07 3.80
CA SER A 41 5.93 4.39 4.43
C SER A 41 4.96 5.33 3.74
N ASN A 42 4.18 6.11 4.49
CA ASN A 42 3.22 7.05 3.92
C ASN A 42 3.12 8.31 4.78
N GLY A 43 3.10 9.49 4.16
CA GLY A 43 2.82 10.74 4.86
C GLY A 43 1.40 10.77 5.46
N LEU A 44 1.27 11.23 6.71
CA LEU A 44 0.00 11.40 7.43
C LEU A 44 -0.94 12.39 6.73
N TYR A 45 -0.39 13.35 6.00
CA TYR A 45 -1.12 14.42 5.31
C TYR A 45 -1.03 14.28 3.79
N ASP A 46 -0.90 13.05 3.29
CA ASP A 46 -0.95 12.77 1.85
C ASP A 46 -2.33 13.17 1.28
N ALA A 47 -2.34 14.17 0.41
CA ALA A 47 -3.56 14.70 -0.20
C ALA A 47 -4.15 13.76 -1.29
N TYR A 48 -3.42 12.75 -1.74
CA TYR A 48 -3.84 11.85 -2.81
C TYR A 48 -4.66 10.64 -2.33
N GLY A 49 -4.90 10.52 -1.02
CA GLY A 49 -5.74 9.47 -0.44
C GLY A 49 -5.07 8.09 -0.35
N ASN A 50 -3.73 8.05 -0.41
CA ASN A 50 -2.99 6.80 -0.25
C ASN A 50 -2.96 6.31 1.20
N TYR A 51 -3.06 7.21 2.18
CA TYR A 51 -2.87 6.86 3.59
C TYR A 51 -3.84 5.77 4.05
N GLU A 52 -5.13 5.93 3.78
CA GLU A 52 -6.16 4.97 4.18
C GLU A 52 -6.00 3.62 3.49
N GLY A 53 -5.68 3.64 2.19
CA GLY A 53 -5.44 2.44 1.39
C GLY A 53 -4.21 1.67 1.86
N SER A 54 -3.09 2.36 2.07
CA SER A 54 -1.85 1.80 2.60
C SER A 54 -2.04 1.25 4.01
N ARG A 55 -2.72 1.99 4.90
CA ARG A 55 -3.03 1.51 6.25
C ARG A 55 -3.86 0.23 6.22
N LEU A 56 -4.89 0.17 5.38
CA LEU A 56 -5.74 -1.01 5.24
C LEU A 56 -4.95 -2.20 4.66
N LEU A 57 -4.11 -1.97 3.65
CA LEU A 57 -3.25 -3.00 3.06
C LEU A 57 -2.34 -3.62 4.11
N MET A 58 -1.66 -2.79 4.91
CA MET A 58 -0.74 -3.27 5.95
C MET A 58 -1.48 -4.01 7.06
N GLN A 59 -2.66 -3.56 7.44
CA GLN A 59 -3.51 -4.27 8.39
C GLN A 59 -3.86 -5.68 7.86
N ARG A 60 -4.31 -5.79 6.61
CA ARG A 60 -4.65 -7.09 5.99
C ARG A 60 -3.42 -8.00 5.84
N ALA A 61 -2.26 -7.43 5.51
CA ALA A 61 -1.01 -8.19 5.43
C ALA A 61 -0.68 -8.87 6.78
N VAL A 62 -0.74 -8.12 7.89
CA VAL A 62 -0.52 -8.65 9.23
C VAL A 62 -1.57 -9.72 9.60
N GLU A 63 -2.84 -9.49 9.28
CA GLU A 63 -3.92 -10.48 9.49
C GLU A 63 -3.68 -11.79 8.72
N ARG A 64 -2.95 -11.74 7.61
CA ARG A 64 -2.53 -12.91 6.82
C ARG A 64 -1.21 -13.53 7.26
N GLY A 65 -0.59 -13.02 8.32
CA GLY A 65 0.69 -13.49 8.84
C GLY A 65 1.90 -13.05 8.02
N VAL A 66 1.73 -12.08 7.11
CA VAL A 66 2.84 -11.51 6.34
C VAL A 66 3.70 -10.65 7.25
N ARG A 67 5.03 -10.82 7.19
CA ARG A 67 5.97 -9.88 7.84
C ARG A 67 5.78 -8.50 7.22
N ALA A 68 5.28 -7.55 7.99
CA ALA A 68 4.87 -6.25 7.47
C ALA A 68 5.37 -5.11 8.39
N GLU A 69 5.96 -4.08 7.78
CA GLU A 69 6.47 -2.90 8.46
C GLU A 69 5.75 -1.64 7.96
N TRP A 70 4.90 -1.08 8.82
CA TRP A 70 4.11 0.12 8.52
C TRP A 70 4.73 1.36 9.17
N ARG A 71 5.11 2.34 8.34
CA ARG A 71 5.79 3.58 8.76
C ARG A 71 4.97 4.83 8.38
N PRO A 72 3.97 5.23 9.16
CA PRO A 72 3.32 6.51 8.97
C PRO A 72 4.29 7.64 9.32
N LEU A 73 4.42 8.64 8.44
CA LEU A 73 5.39 9.73 8.56
C LEU A 73 4.69 11.07 8.72
N TYR A 74 5.21 11.94 9.59
CA TYR A 74 4.74 13.32 9.63
C TYR A 74 5.14 14.04 8.35
N GLY A 75 4.16 14.41 7.52
CA GLY A 75 4.39 15.07 6.24
C GLY A 75 3.35 14.72 5.18
N GLY A 76 3.52 15.29 3.98
CA GLY A 76 2.65 15.04 2.83
C GLY A 76 3.11 13.86 1.98
N HIS A 77 2.64 13.81 0.74
CA HIS A 77 2.88 12.71 -0.20
C HIS A 77 4.36 12.34 -0.40
N CYS A 78 5.25 13.34 -0.42
CA CYS A 78 6.68 13.13 -0.65
C CYS A 78 7.48 12.79 0.63
N ALA A 79 6.81 12.65 1.78
CA ALA A 79 7.49 12.24 3.01
C ALA A 79 8.03 10.81 2.84
N THR A 80 9.30 10.63 3.13
CA THR A 80 10.00 9.35 2.97
C THR A 80 10.99 9.17 4.10
N ASP A 81 11.11 7.93 4.58
CA ASP A 81 12.09 7.54 5.58
C ASP A 81 13.10 6.59 4.93
N ILE A 82 14.18 7.19 4.40
CA ILE A 82 15.22 6.49 3.65
C ILE A 82 15.97 5.51 4.57
N ALA A 83 16.18 5.89 5.83
CA ALA A 83 16.95 5.10 6.77
C ALA A 83 16.23 3.79 7.11
N SER A 84 14.94 3.85 7.44
CA SER A 84 14.18 2.63 7.73
C SER A 84 13.93 1.79 6.47
N LEU A 85 13.71 2.41 5.31
CA LEU A 85 13.64 1.66 4.04
C LEU A 85 14.96 0.91 3.75
N ALA A 86 16.10 1.57 3.91
CA ALA A 86 17.40 0.93 3.72
C ALA A 86 17.60 -0.23 4.69
N SER A 87 17.27 -0.02 5.98
CA SER A 87 17.33 -1.08 7.00
C SER A 87 16.45 -2.27 6.62
N PHE A 88 15.21 -2.03 6.18
CA PHE A 88 14.30 -3.09 5.78
C PHE A 88 14.82 -3.92 4.61
N LEU A 89 15.51 -3.27 3.66
CA LEU A 89 16.06 -3.94 2.47
C LEU A 89 17.36 -4.70 2.73
N THR A 90 18.12 -4.33 3.76
CA THR A 90 19.41 -4.98 4.08
C THR A 90 19.35 -5.88 5.31
N ASP A 91 18.26 -5.88 6.06
CA ASP A 91 18.01 -6.87 7.10
C ASP A 91 17.80 -8.25 6.44
N GLU A 92 18.75 -9.16 6.67
CA GLU A 92 18.67 -10.58 6.30
C GLU A 92 17.69 -11.36 7.19
#